data_AF-A0A942BZ01-F1
#
_entry.id   AF-A0A942BZ01-F1
#
_cell.length_a   1.000
_cell.length_b   1.000
_cell.length_c   1.000
_cell.angle_alpha   90.00
_cell.angle_beta   90.00
_cell.angle_gamma   90.00
#
_symmetry.space_group_name_H-M   'P 1'
#
loop_
_entity.id
_entity.type
_entity.pdbx_description
1 polymer ?
#
loop_
_entity_poly.entity_id
_entity_poly.type
_entity_poly.pdbx_seq_one_letter_code
_entity_poly.pdbx_strand_id
1 'polypeptide(L)'
;MRTKSMLTALAVVVLGITLAACNNGSGSASNSGAELKQIAQQRVGDYVVTLLSESGQLKQGKNKYALEFRKAADNQLVDVGEVKLSSRMPMPGMSDMIGGASATPSGTPGRYMVESDFEMRGKWNFGATFGNNQRVMFPINVQ
;
A
#
# COMPACT_ATOMS: atom_id res chain seq x y z
N MET A 1 -68.62 15.13 -17.02
CA MET A 1 -69.41 14.85 -15.79
C MET A 1 -69.00 13.46 -15.31
N ARG A 2 -68.33 13.35 -14.14
CA ARG A 2 -68.81 12.69 -12.90
C ARG A 2 -69.16 11.20 -13.15
N THR A 3 -68.45 10.21 -12.63
CA THR A 3 -68.46 9.71 -11.22
C THR A 3 -67.37 8.64 -11.01
N LYS A 4 -66.48 8.76 -10.00
CA LYS A 4 -66.51 8.21 -8.61
C LYS A 4 -66.21 6.69 -8.46
N SER A 5 -64.99 6.44 -7.95
CA SER A 5 -64.43 5.38 -7.09
C SER A 5 -65.23 4.14 -6.68
N MET A 6 -64.55 2.98 -6.58
CA MET A 6 -64.53 2.15 -5.36
C MET A 6 -63.39 1.07 -5.33
N LEU A 7 -62.61 1.14 -4.25
CA LEU A 7 -61.85 0.12 -3.51
C LEU A 7 -60.82 -0.79 -4.23
N THR A 8 -59.55 -0.37 -4.20
CA THR A 8 -58.38 -1.25 -4.19
C THR A 8 -58.01 -1.65 -2.76
N ALA A 9 -57.86 -2.97 -2.55
CA ALA A 9 -57.55 -3.57 -1.27
C ALA A 9 -56.06 -3.46 -0.89
N LEU A 10 -55.90 -3.07 0.36
CA LEU A 10 -54.76 -3.10 1.29
C LEU A 10 -53.77 -4.27 1.15
N ALA A 11 -52.48 -3.96 1.03
CA ALA A 11 -51.40 -4.69 1.73
C ALA A 11 -50.19 -3.77 1.90
N VAL A 12 -50.07 -3.22 3.10
CA VAL A 12 -48.91 -2.47 3.60
C VAL A 12 -47.78 -3.45 3.86
N VAL A 13 -46.62 -3.26 3.22
CA VAL A 13 -45.33 -3.75 3.72
C VAL A 13 -44.34 -2.59 3.65
N VAL A 14 -44.28 -1.85 4.74
CA VAL A 14 -43.16 -0.96 5.08
C VAL A 14 -42.21 -1.79 5.94
N LEU A 15 -40.96 -2.00 5.50
CA LEU A 15 -39.77 -2.34 6.31
C LEU A 15 -38.60 -2.60 5.34
N GLY A 16 -37.45 -1.94 5.34
CA GLY A 16 -36.96 -0.78 6.05
C GLY A 16 -35.78 -0.23 5.24
N ILE A 17 -35.66 1.10 5.20
CA ILE A 17 -34.55 1.79 4.56
C ILE A 17 -33.41 1.80 5.59
N THR A 18 -32.40 0.93 5.42
CA THR A 18 -31.17 1.04 6.18
C THR A 18 -30.17 1.89 5.41
N LEU A 19 -29.93 3.10 5.93
CA LEU A 19 -28.75 3.89 5.63
C LEU A 19 -27.51 3.14 6.12
N ALA A 20 -26.64 2.70 5.22
CA ALA A 20 -25.24 2.41 5.55
C ALA A 20 -24.39 3.52 4.93
N ALA A 21 -23.88 4.36 5.82
CA ALA A 21 -23.09 5.54 5.54
C ALA A 21 -21.77 5.21 4.82
N CYS A 22 -21.28 6.22 4.10
CA CYS A 22 -19.96 6.32 3.52
C CYS A 22 -18.85 5.96 4.53
N ASN A 23 -17.90 5.10 4.15
CA ASN A 23 -16.50 5.34 4.45
C ASN A 23 -15.58 4.76 3.36
N ASN A 24 -14.54 5.52 3.08
CA ASN A 24 -13.61 5.42 1.97
C ASN A 24 -12.75 4.15 1.96
N GLY A 25 -12.38 3.71 0.75
CA GLY A 25 -11.19 2.91 0.45
C GLY A 25 -11.14 1.55 1.15
N SER A 26 -11.34 0.44 0.45
CA SER A 26 -10.25 -0.09 -0.37
C SER A 26 -10.85 -1.10 -1.32
N GLY A 27 -10.69 -0.85 -2.63
CA GLY A 27 -10.78 -1.90 -3.63
C GLY A 27 -9.64 -2.89 -3.38
N SER A 28 -9.89 -3.88 -2.53
CA SER A 28 -9.05 -5.07 -2.43
C SER A 28 -9.37 -5.92 -3.65
N ALA A 29 -8.69 -5.62 -4.77
CA ALA A 29 -8.49 -6.59 -5.84
C ALA A 29 -7.69 -7.75 -5.23
N SER A 30 -8.41 -8.71 -4.67
CA SER A 30 -7.86 -9.91 -4.06
C SER A 30 -7.44 -10.86 -5.20
N ASN A 31 -6.27 -10.59 -5.78
CA ASN A 31 -5.58 -11.56 -6.60
C ASN A 31 -4.92 -12.58 -5.68
N SER A 32 -5.43 -13.81 -5.73
CA SER A 32 -4.92 -15.00 -5.04
C SER A 32 -3.47 -15.30 -5.45
N GLY A 33 -2.55 -14.68 -4.74
CA GLY A 33 -1.16 -15.05 -4.53
C GLY A 33 -0.87 -14.71 -3.06
N ALA A 34 0.06 -15.42 -2.42
CA ALA A 34 0.38 -15.31 -0.97
C ALA A 34 0.03 -13.94 -0.38
N GLU A 35 -0.84 -13.90 0.63
CA GLU A 35 -1.38 -12.67 1.20
C GLU A 35 -0.23 -11.80 1.72
N LEU A 36 0.12 -10.77 0.94
CA LEU A 36 1.16 -9.82 1.30
C LEU A 36 0.61 -8.85 2.34
N LYS A 37 1.25 -8.79 3.49
CA LYS A 37 0.88 -7.91 4.60
C LYS A 37 1.62 -6.60 4.50
N GLN A 38 0.90 -5.50 4.71
CA GLN A 38 1.49 -4.16 4.71
C GLN A 38 2.43 -3.99 5.91
N ILE A 39 3.67 -3.61 5.62
CA ILE A 39 4.68 -3.21 6.63
C ILE A 39 4.55 -1.71 6.89
N ALA A 40 4.53 -0.92 5.82
CA ALA A 40 4.52 0.53 5.87
C ALA A 40 3.89 1.12 4.60
N GLN A 41 3.32 2.31 4.72
CA GLN A 41 2.69 3.03 3.62
C GLN A 41 2.97 4.52 3.77
N GLN A 42 3.27 5.17 2.64
CA GLN A 42 3.54 6.60 2.60
C GLN A 42 2.97 7.19 1.32
N ARG A 43 2.44 8.40 1.43
CA ARG A 43 1.98 9.17 0.27
C ARG A 43 3.04 10.20 -0.11
N VAL A 44 3.36 10.30 -1.39
CA VAL A 44 4.29 11.29 -1.95
C VAL A 44 3.69 11.86 -3.24
N GLY A 45 3.27 13.13 -3.17
CA GLY A 45 2.51 13.77 -4.24
C GLY A 45 1.27 12.96 -4.63
N ASP A 46 1.21 12.55 -5.89
CA ASP A 46 0.12 11.77 -6.48
C ASP A 46 0.30 10.26 -6.35
N TYR A 47 1.27 9.79 -5.58
CA TYR A 47 1.56 8.38 -5.40
C TYR A 47 1.38 7.94 -3.96
N VAL A 48 0.87 6.73 -3.80
CA VAL A 48 0.83 5.98 -2.55
C VAL A 48 1.77 4.82 -2.72
N VAL A 49 2.84 4.79 -1.92
CA VAL A 49 3.87 3.77 -1.97
C VAL A 49 3.73 2.89 -0.74
N THR A 50 3.65 1.58 -0.95
CA THR A 50 3.37 0.59 0.09
C THR A 50 4.43 -0.50 0.09
N LEU A 51 5.02 -0.75 1.26
CA LEU A 51 5.89 -1.90 1.50
C LEU A 51 5.06 -3.05 2.02
N LEU A 52 5.17 -4.22 1.38
CA LEU A 52 4.46 -5.42 1.81
C LEU A 52 5.38 -6.64 1.88
N SER A 53 5.22 -7.49 2.89
CA SER A 53 5.90 -8.78 2.97
C SER A 53 4.94 -9.88 3.39
N GLU A 54 5.31 -11.14 3.19
CA GLU A 54 4.48 -12.28 3.63
C GLU A 54 4.30 -12.31 5.17
N SER A 55 5.33 -11.92 5.91
CA SER A 55 5.31 -11.87 7.37
C SER A 55 4.71 -10.58 7.94
N GLY A 56 4.63 -9.50 7.15
CA GLY A 56 4.30 -8.15 7.61
C GLY A 56 5.41 -7.48 8.42
N GLN A 57 6.59 -8.08 8.50
CA GLN A 57 7.76 -7.57 9.22
C GLN A 57 9.04 -7.82 8.42
N LEU A 58 10.06 -7.01 8.66
CA LEU A 58 11.41 -7.21 8.12
C LEU A 58 12.30 -7.72 9.25
N LYS A 59 13.23 -8.63 8.94
CA LYS A 59 14.15 -9.25 9.91
C LYS A 59 15.59 -8.83 9.67
N GLN A 60 16.48 -9.06 10.62
CA GLN A 60 17.92 -8.95 10.35
C GLN A 60 18.36 -9.92 9.23
N GLY A 61 19.30 -9.49 8.40
CA GLY A 61 19.86 -10.21 7.28
C GLY A 61 19.05 -10.01 5.99
N LYS A 62 19.05 -11.05 5.14
CA LYS A 62 18.38 -11.02 3.84
C LYS A 62 16.86 -11.05 3.96
N ASN A 63 16.21 -10.11 3.29
CA ASN A 63 14.77 -9.98 3.21
C ASN A 63 14.32 -9.90 1.76
N LYS A 64 13.12 -10.41 1.51
CA LYS A 64 12.41 -10.30 0.25
C LYS A 64 11.00 -9.80 0.51
N TYR A 65 10.62 -8.72 -0.12
CA TYR A 65 9.34 -8.04 0.07
C TYR A 65 8.94 -7.28 -1.19
N ALA A 66 7.68 -6.89 -1.30
CA ALA A 66 7.16 -6.12 -2.40
C ALA A 66 7.10 -4.63 -2.08
N LEU A 67 7.35 -3.81 -3.11
CA LEU A 67 7.12 -2.38 -3.11
C LEU A 67 6.06 -2.08 -4.17
N GLU A 68 4.94 -1.54 -3.75
CA GLU A 68 3.81 -1.20 -4.62
C GLU A 68 3.66 0.30 -4.76
N PHE A 69 3.43 0.75 -5.98
CA PHE A 69 3.13 2.12 -6.35
C PHE A 69 1.72 2.21 -6.86
N ARG A 70 0.90 3.01 -6.19
CA ARG A 70 -0.48 3.31 -6.61
C ARG A 70 -0.64 4.80 -6.87
N LYS A 71 -1.49 5.18 -7.81
CA LYS A 71 -1.96 6.55 -7.94
C LYS A 71 -2.89 6.89 -6.78
N ALA A 72 -2.65 8.02 -6.15
CA ALA A 72 -3.42 8.44 -4.98
C ALA A 72 -4.84 8.92 -5.31
N ALA A 73 -5.12 9.20 -6.60
CA ALA A 73 -6.41 9.68 -7.07
C ALA A 73 -7.46 8.56 -7.14
N ASP A 74 -7.06 7.37 -7.61
CA ASP A 74 -7.95 6.25 -7.93
C ASP A 74 -7.49 4.92 -7.34
N ASN A 75 -6.36 4.92 -6.62
CA ASN A 75 -5.72 3.76 -6.02
C ASN A 75 -5.32 2.66 -7.02
N GLN A 76 -5.13 3.00 -8.30
CA GLN A 76 -4.67 2.05 -9.31
C GLN A 76 -3.16 1.85 -9.26
N LEU A 77 -2.71 0.61 -9.47
CA LEU A 77 -1.29 0.28 -9.61
C LEU A 77 -0.70 1.00 -10.83
N VAL A 78 0.49 1.59 -10.65
CA VAL A 78 1.17 2.36 -11.69
C VAL A 78 2.64 2.00 -11.72
N ASP A 79 3.12 1.61 -12.91
CA ASP A 79 4.55 1.44 -13.16
C ASP A 79 5.23 2.82 -13.16
N VAL A 80 6.23 2.98 -12.31
CA VAL A 80 6.99 4.23 -12.14
C VAL A 80 8.37 4.17 -12.79
N GLY A 81 8.63 3.10 -13.56
CA GLY A 81 9.90 2.85 -14.24
C GLY A 81 11.00 2.39 -13.30
N GLU A 82 12.14 3.08 -13.33
CA GLU A 82 13.29 2.75 -12.49
C GLU A 82 13.06 3.17 -11.03
N VAL A 83 13.32 2.25 -10.11
CA VAL A 83 13.23 2.49 -8.66
C VAL A 83 14.61 2.30 -8.04
N LYS A 84 15.16 3.38 -7.50
CA LYS A 84 16.42 3.37 -6.76
C LYS A 84 16.14 3.31 -5.27
N LEU A 85 16.67 2.28 -4.61
CA LEU A 85 16.48 2.09 -3.18
C LEU A 85 17.70 2.58 -2.41
N SER A 86 17.45 2.99 -1.17
CA SER A 86 18.47 3.35 -0.20
C SER A 86 18.01 2.88 1.17
N SER A 87 18.87 2.22 1.93
CA SER A 87 18.59 1.84 3.31
C SER A 87 19.65 2.46 4.18
N ARG A 88 19.25 3.25 5.18
CA ARG A 88 20.21 3.85 6.11
C ARG A 88 19.75 3.73 7.55
N MET A 89 20.64 3.35 8.45
CA MET A 89 20.40 3.32 9.88
C MET A 89 21.19 4.46 10.53
N PRO A 90 20.51 5.44 11.14
CA PRO A 90 21.20 6.54 11.81
C PRO A 90 21.95 6.02 13.04
N MET A 91 23.23 6.38 13.14
CA MET A 91 24.12 5.96 14.22
C MET A 91 24.54 7.19 15.03
N PRO A 92 24.31 7.23 16.36
CA PRO A 92 24.75 8.35 17.19
C PRO A 92 26.28 8.50 17.15
N GLY A 93 26.76 9.70 16.81
CA GLY A 93 28.19 10.03 16.85
C GLY A 93 29.05 9.41 15.73
N MET A 94 28.44 8.71 14.76
CA MET A 94 29.12 8.14 13.59
C MET A 94 28.33 8.41 12.32
N SER A 95 28.90 8.08 11.15
CA SER A 95 28.16 8.10 9.89
C SER A 95 27.02 7.08 9.89
N ASP A 96 25.93 7.40 9.20
CA ASP A 96 24.82 6.48 8.97
C ASP A 96 25.32 5.18 8.35
N MET A 97 24.87 4.05 8.90
CA MET A 97 25.15 2.75 8.33
C MET A 97 24.26 2.53 7.11
N ILE A 98 24.85 2.11 5.98
CA ILE A 98 24.12 1.90 4.71
C ILE A 98 23.89 0.41 4.50
N GLY A 99 22.64 0.04 4.25
CA GLY A 99 22.24 -1.33 3.93
C GLY A 99 22.05 -1.53 2.43
N GLY A 100 22.35 -2.73 1.94
CA GLY A 100 22.10 -3.11 0.56
C GLY A 100 20.59 -3.25 0.30
N ALA A 101 20.10 -2.62 -0.77
CA ALA A 101 18.73 -2.80 -1.25
C ALA A 101 18.66 -2.64 -2.77
N SER A 102 17.96 -3.56 -3.43
CA SER A 102 17.71 -3.51 -4.88
C SER A 102 16.25 -3.82 -5.18
N ALA A 103 15.71 -3.16 -6.21
CA ALA A 103 14.36 -3.38 -6.69
C ALA A 103 14.42 -4.01 -8.07
N THR A 104 13.58 -5.02 -8.31
CA THR A 104 13.40 -5.67 -9.61
C THR A 104 11.92 -5.71 -9.96
N PRO A 105 11.52 -5.55 -11.24
CA PRO A 105 10.12 -5.67 -11.63
C PRO A 105 9.55 -7.06 -11.31
N SER A 106 8.36 -7.12 -10.71
CA SER A 106 7.74 -8.40 -10.33
C SER A 106 6.91 -9.06 -11.45
N GLY A 107 6.86 -8.44 -12.63
CA GLY A 107 5.96 -8.81 -13.73
C GLY A 107 4.53 -8.23 -13.61
N THR A 108 4.15 -7.72 -12.43
CA THR A 108 2.93 -6.91 -12.25
C THR A 108 3.29 -5.43 -12.35
N PRO A 109 2.66 -4.65 -13.25
CA PRO A 109 2.89 -3.20 -13.35
C PRO A 109 2.70 -2.50 -12.00
N GLY A 110 3.65 -1.64 -11.63
CA GLY A 110 3.63 -0.91 -10.36
C GLY A 110 3.97 -1.72 -9.12
N ARG A 111 4.31 -3.01 -9.25
CA ARG A 111 4.84 -3.83 -8.15
C ARG A 111 6.26 -4.27 -8.46
N TYR A 112 7.15 -4.01 -7.51
CA TYR A 112 8.55 -4.36 -7.59
C TYR A 112 8.89 -5.32 -6.46
N MET A 113 9.69 -6.34 -6.77
CA MET A 113 10.28 -7.20 -5.77
C MET A 113 11.56 -6.54 -5.25
N VAL A 114 11.62 -6.34 -3.94
CA VAL A 114 12.75 -5.77 -3.25
C VAL A 114 13.50 -6.87 -2.53
N GLU A 115 14.81 -6.88 -2.74
CA GLU A 115 15.74 -7.66 -1.95
C GLU A 115 16.63 -6.70 -1.16
N SER A 116 16.75 -6.92 0.14
CA SER A 116 17.62 -6.10 0.98
C SER A 116 18.34 -6.95 2.03
N ASP A 117 19.47 -6.43 2.50
CA ASP A 117 20.26 -7.04 3.57
C ASP A 117 20.44 -6.03 4.70
N PHE A 118 19.78 -6.29 5.84
CA PHE A 118 19.86 -5.43 7.03
C PHE A 118 20.84 -6.05 8.03
N GLU A 119 22.04 -5.50 8.12
CA GLU A 119 23.12 -6.06 8.93
C GLU A 119 22.82 -6.03 10.44
N MET A 120 21.96 -5.11 10.89
CA MET A 120 21.58 -4.96 12.29
C MET A 120 20.07 -4.81 12.47
N ARG A 121 19.57 -5.30 13.60
CA ARG A 121 18.20 -5.08 14.09
C ARG A 121 18.05 -3.62 14.53
N GLY A 122 16.85 -3.06 14.41
CA GLY A 122 16.53 -1.71 14.88
C GLY A 122 15.85 -0.84 13.84
N LYS A 123 15.93 0.48 14.03
CA LYS A 123 15.26 1.46 13.18
C LYS A 123 16.10 1.79 11.95
N TRP A 124 15.56 1.52 10.78
CA TRP A 124 16.14 1.87 9.50
C TRP A 124 15.24 2.86 8.77
N ASN A 125 15.86 3.80 8.06
CA ASN A 125 15.20 4.68 7.11
C ASN A 125 15.37 4.06 5.72
N PHE A 126 14.30 3.42 5.25
CA PHE A 126 14.24 2.88 3.90
C PHE A 126 13.69 3.94 2.95
N GLY A 127 14.48 4.36 1.97
CA GLY A 127 14.11 5.34 0.97
C GLY A 127 13.98 4.72 -0.40
N ALA A 128 12.99 5.15 -1.18
CA ALA A 128 12.86 4.84 -2.59
C ALA A 128 12.81 6.13 -3.40
N THR A 129 13.57 6.19 -4.49
CA THR A 129 13.55 7.26 -5.49
C THR A 129 13.00 6.70 -6.80
N PHE A 130 12.03 7.37 -7.41
CA PHE A 130 11.33 6.84 -8.58
C PHE A 130 10.76 7.98 -9.45
N GLY A 131 10.37 7.64 -10.69
CA GLY A 131 9.79 8.57 -11.65
C GLY A 131 10.63 9.84 -11.82
N ASN A 132 10.01 11.00 -11.64
CA ASN A 132 10.65 12.33 -11.76
C ASN A 132 11.46 12.70 -10.51
N ASN A 133 12.40 11.84 -10.09
CA ASN A 133 13.22 11.99 -8.88
C ASN A 133 12.40 12.19 -7.59
N GLN A 134 11.17 11.68 -7.56
CA GLN A 134 10.37 11.71 -6.34
C GLN A 134 10.99 10.77 -5.32
N ARG A 135 11.01 11.19 -4.06
CA ARG A 135 11.61 10.44 -2.96
C ARG A 135 10.56 10.18 -1.91
N VAL A 136 10.49 8.93 -1.47
CA VAL A 136 9.71 8.52 -0.32
C VAL A 136 10.66 7.88 0.69
N MET A 137 10.39 8.11 1.98
CA MET A 137 11.16 7.53 3.06
C MET A 137 10.21 6.86 4.05
N PHE A 138 10.55 5.65 4.45
CA PHE A 138 9.83 4.81 5.39
C PHE A 138 10.72 4.56 6.60
N PRO A 139 10.35 5.06 7.79
CA PRO A 139 10.94 4.54 9.02
C PRO A 139 10.41 3.12 9.21
N ILE A 140 11.30 2.13 9.11
CA ILE A 140 10.99 0.72 9.31
C ILE A 140 11.72 0.20 10.54
N ASN A 141 11.08 -0.70 11.29
CA ASN A 141 11.74 -1.41 12.38
C ASN A 141 12.09 -2.81 11.90
N VAL A 142 13.38 -3.05 11.70
CA VAL A 142 13.93 -4.37 11.38
C VAL A 142 13.98 -5.15 12.68
N GLN A 143 13.22 -6.24 12.70
CA GLN A 143 13.11 -7.12 13.84
C GLN A 143 14.36 -7.92 14.01
#